data_AF-A0A0Q8RQW1-F1
#
_entry.id   AF-A0A0Q8RQW1-F1
#
_cell.length_a   1.000
_cell.length_b   1.000
_cell.length_c   1.000
_cell.angle_alpha   90.00
_cell.angle_beta   90.00
_cell.angle_gamma   90.00
#
_symmetry.space_group_name_H-M   'P 1'
#
loop_
_entity.id
_entity.type
_entity.pdbx_description
1 polymer ?
#
loop_
_entity_poly.entity_id
_entity_poly.type
_entity_poly.pdbx_seq_one_letter_code
_entity_poly.pdbx_strand_id
1 'polypeptide(L)'
;MKKGVAMTMPIQFDTAQYIRTLTDAGIPREQAEAHADGLRLALSQPVAADSDLAIQRAEMRAWLEAMELRLEAKMRTELDARLRPIYFWLGTLTVMQVITMTKLFF
;
A
#
# COMPACT_ATOMS: atom_id res chain seq x y z
N MET A 1 -12.86 -4.81 -20.48
CA MET A 1 -11.52 -4.47 -19.95
C MET A 1 -10.83 -3.50 -20.91
N LYS A 2 -10.86 -2.20 -20.64
CA LYS A 2 -10.10 -1.20 -21.41
C LYS A 2 -8.75 -1.02 -20.72
N LYS A 3 -7.66 -1.48 -21.37
CA LYS A 3 -6.29 -1.18 -20.96
C LYS A 3 -6.14 0.33 -20.92
N GLY A 4 -5.87 0.89 -19.74
CA GLY A 4 -5.48 2.29 -19.60
C GLY A 4 -4.15 2.47 -20.31
N VAL A 5 -4.21 3.03 -21.51
CA VAL A 5 -3.04 3.47 -22.26
C VAL A 5 -2.35 4.51 -21.39
N ALA A 6 -1.19 4.16 -20.84
CA ALA A 6 -0.27 5.14 -20.28
C ALA A 6 0.06 6.10 -21.43
N MET A 7 -0.57 7.27 -21.40
CA MET A 7 -0.29 8.37 -22.30
C MET A 7 1.07 8.94 -21.88
N THR A 8 2.16 8.24 -22.24
CA THR A 8 3.44 8.90 -22.46
C THR A 8 3.18 9.87 -23.60
N MET A 9 2.72 11.06 -23.24
CA MET A 9 2.71 12.17 -24.17
C MET A 9 4.18 12.50 -24.38
N PRO A 10 4.73 12.36 -25.59
CA PRO A 10 6.07 12.89 -25.86
C PRO A 10 5.94 14.40 -25.67
N ILE A 11 6.41 14.90 -24.53
CA ILE A 11 6.50 16.33 -24.27
C ILE A 11 7.47 16.85 -25.33
N GLN A 12 6.94 17.43 -26.42
CA GLN A 12 7.75 18.04 -27.47
C GLN A 12 8.33 19.33 -26.89
N PHE A 13 9.52 19.21 -26.30
CA PHE A 13 10.23 20.32 -25.71
C PHE A 13 10.94 21.12 -26.80
N ASP A 14 10.36 22.25 -27.21
CA ASP A 14 10.99 23.18 -28.15
C ASP A 14 12.12 23.93 -27.46
N THR A 15 13.33 23.40 -27.65
CA THR A 15 14.58 23.94 -27.09
C THR A 15 14.83 25.36 -27.60
N ALA A 16 14.44 25.68 -28.84
CA ALA A 16 14.68 26.98 -29.45
C ALA A 16 13.74 28.05 -28.89
N GLN A 17 12.47 27.71 -28.66
CA GLN A 17 11.53 28.60 -27.99
C GLN A 17 11.92 28.85 -26.53
N TYR A 18 12.43 27.81 -25.86
CA TYR A 18 12.90 27.93 -24.47
C TYR A 18 14.13 28.82 -24.33
N ILE A 19 15.13 28.67 -25.21
CA ILE A 19 16.31 29.54 -25.24
C ILE A 19 15.92 31.00 -25.48
N ARG A 20 14.98 31.26 -26.41
CA ARG A 20 14.45 32.61 -26.65
C ARG A 20 13.81 33.20 -25.40
N THR A 21 12.96 32.42 -24.73
CA THR A 21 12.28 32.87 -23.50
C THR A 21 13.28 33.21 -22.38
N LEU A 22 14.34 32.41 -22.22
CA LEU A 22 15.39 32.68 -21.23
C LEU A 22 16.24 33.91 -21.60
N THR A 23 16.54 34.06 -22.90
CA THR A 23 17.30 35.22 -23.39
C THR A 23 16.50 36.52 -23.26
N ASP A 24 15.20 36.47 -23.55
CA ASP A 24 14.26 37.58 -23.37
C ASP A 24 14.07 37.94 -21.88
N ALA A 25 14.24 36.96 -20.98
CA ALA A 25 14.28 37.16 -19.53
C ALA A 25 15.63 37.69 -19.02
N GLY A 26 16.58 37.99 -19.91
CA GLY A 26 17.88 38.57 -19.59
C GLY A 26 18.98 37.55 -19.23
N ILE A 27 18.75 36.26 -19.45
CA ILE A 27 19.77 35.22 -19.23
C ILE A 27 20.71 35.19 -20.44
N PRO A 28 22.05 35.23 -20.24
CA PRO A 28 23.01 35.10 -21.32
C PRO A 28 22.77 33.85 -22.16
N ARG A 29 22.87 33.98 -23.48
CA ARG A 29 22.53 32.91 -24.42
C ARG A 29 23.24 31.58 -24.16
N GLU A 30 24.52 31.61 -23.79
CA GLU A 30 25.29 30.42 -23.43
C GLU A 30 24.70 29.68 -22.22
N GLN A 31 24.19 30.43 -21.23
CA GLN A 31 23.51 29.85 -20.07
C GLN A 31 22.11 29.35 -20.43
N ALA A 32 21.40 30.08 -21.30
CA ALA A 32 20.09 29.64 -21.79
C ALA A 32 20.18 28.32 -22.57
N GLU A 33 21.22 28.14 -23.40
CA GLU A 33 21.52 26.91 -24.12
C GLU A 33 21.87 25.76 -23.15
N ALA A 34 22.74 25.99 -22.17
CA ALA A 34 23.08 25.00 -21.15
C ALA A 34 21.85 24.57 -20.30
N HIS A 35 20.96 25.51 -19.98
CA HIS A 35 19.71 25.21 -19.28
C HIS A 35 18.74 24.39 -20.14
N ALA A 36 18.63 24.73 -21.44
CA ALA A 36 17.79 24.00 -22.37
C ALA A 36 18.27 22.55 -22.55
N ASP A 37 19.58 22.34 -22.61
CA ASP A 37 20.19 21.01 -22.71
C ASP A 37 20.03 20.19 -21.42
N GLY A 38 20.22 20.80 -20.26
CA GLY A 38 19.98 20.14 -18.98
C GLY A 38 18.52 19.72 -18.79
N LEU A 39 17.59 20.58 -19.20
CA LEU A 39 16.16 20.28 -19.13
C LEU A 39 15.75 19.20 -20.13
N ARG A 40 16.29 19.23 -21.35
CA ARG A 40 16.10 18.17 -22.35
C ARG A 40 16.61 16.82 -21.86
N LEU A 41 17.76 16.80 -21.19
CA LEU A 41 18.33 15.59 -20.58
C LEU A 41 17.45 15.08 -19.43
N ALA A 42 16.99 15.96 -18.54
CA ALA A 42 16.10 15.60 -17.42
C ALA A 42 14.75 15.05 -17.90
N LEU A 43 14.17 15.63 -18.95
CA LEU A 43 12.92 15.16 -19.57
C LEU A 43 13.10 13.84 -20.35
N SER A 44 14.32 13.52 -20.77
CA SER A 44 14.66 12.23 -21.40
C SER A 44 14.85 11.10 -20.39
N GLN A 45 15.04 11.42 -19.11
CA GLN A 45 15.14 10.43 -18.05
C GLN A 45 13.73 10.03 -17.58
N PRO A 46 13.47 8.73 -17.35
CA PRO A 46 12.18 8.27 -16.87
C PRO A 46 11.95 8.79 -15.44
N VAL A 47 11.08 9.80 -15.30
CA VAL A 47 10.53 10.22 -14.00
C VAL A 47 9.69 9.05 -13.49
N ALA A 48 10.18 8.35 -12.45
CA ALA A 48 9.56 7.21 -11.76
C ALA A 48 8.51 6.48 -12.62
N ALA A 49 8.96 5.45 -13.36
CA ALA A 49 8.08 4.74 -14.27
C ALA A 49 6.83 4.26 -13.53
N ASP A 50 5.65 4.36 -14.15
CA ASP A 50 4.39 3.85 -13.58
C ASP A 50 4.50 2.40 -13.08
N SER A 51 5.46 1.63 -13.61
CA SER A 51 5.85 0.31 -13.15
C SER A 51 6.34 0.29 -11.70
N ASP A 52 7.12 1.27 -11.27
CA ASP A 52 7.68 1.33 -9.92
C ASP A 52 6.56 1.59 -8.90
N LEU A 53 5.61 2.47 -9.27
CA LEU A 53 4.41 2.70 -8.48
C LEU A 53 3.48 1.48 -8.45
N ALA A 54 3.40 0.72 -9.55
CA ALA A 54 2.62 -0.51 -9.60
C ALA A 54 3.24 -1.61 -8.75
N ILE A 55 4.57 -1.76 -8.78
CA ILE A 55 5.33 -2.70 -7.94
C ILE A 55 5.14 -2.35 -6.47
N GLN A 56 5.32 -1.08 -6.10
CA GLN A 56 5.15 -0.61 -4.72
C GLN A 56 3.72 -0.83 -4.21
N ARG A 57 2.70 -0.59 -5.05
CA ARG A 57 1.30 -0.87 -4.71
C ARG A 57 1.03 -2.37 -4.52
N ALA A 58 1.65 -3.23 -5.34
CA ALA A 58 1.52 -4.68 -5.21
C ALA A 58 2.19 -5.17 -3.92
N GLU A 59 3.38 -4.66 -3.60
CA GLU A 59 4.11 -4.99 -2.37
C GLU A 59 3.35 -4.55 -1.12
N MET A 60 2.79 -3.33 -1.11
CA MET A 60 1.94 -2.86 -0.02
C MET A 60 0.70 -3.72 0.18
N ARG A 61 0.05 -4.17 -0.90
CA ARG A 61 -1.10 -5.08 -0.81
C ARG A 61 -0.72 -6.44 -0.23
N ALA A 62 0.37 -7.02 -0.71
CA ALA A 62 0.86 -8.28 -0.18
C ALA A 62 1.21 -8.18 1.31
N TRP A 63 1.78 -7.06 1.74
CA TRP A 63 2.10 -6.83 3.15
C TRP A 63 0.84 -6.68 4.02
N LEU A 64 -0.18 -5.98 3.52
CA LEU A 64 -1.48 -5.86 4.20
C LEU A 64 -2.17 -7.23 4.35
N GLU A 65 -2.25 -8.02 3.28
CA GLU A 65 -2.85 -9.36 3.32
C GLU A 65 -2.12 -10.27 4.31
N ALA A 66 -0.78 -10.24 4.31
CA ALA A 66 0.02 -11.00 5.28
C ALA A 66 -0.22 -10.55 6.73
N MET A 67 -0.43 -9.25 6.95
CA MET A 67 -0.68 -8.71 8.28
C MET A 67 -2.09 -9.05 8.78
N GLU A 68 -3.10 -9.00 7.91
CA GLU A 68 -4.47 -9.44 8.20
C GLU A 68 -4.50 -10.91 8.60
N LEU A 69 -3.88 -11.80 7.81
CA LEU A 69 -3.78 -13.23 8.13
C LEU A 69 -3.11 -13.48 9.49
N ARG A 70 -2.05 -12.72 9.80
CA ARG A 70 -1.35 -12.82 11.08
C ARG A 70 -2.21 -12.36 12.26
N LEU A 71 -2.99 -11.29 12.07
CA LEU A 71 -3.90 -10.77 13.09
C LEU A 71 -5.06 -11.73 13.34
N GLU A 72 -5.67 -12.27 12.29
CA GLU A 72 -6.73 -13.27 12.41
C GLU A 72 -6.24 -14.52 13.14
N ALA A 73 -5.06 -15.03 12.78
CA ALA A 73 -4.47 -16.20 13.43
C ALA A 73 -4.21 -15.93 14.91
N LYS A 74 -3.60 -14.78 15.26
CA LYS A 74 -3.38 -14.39 16.66
C LYS A 74 -4.69 -14.28 17.43
N MET A 75 -5.69 -13.59 16.87
CA MET A 75 -6.97 -13.39 17.52
C MET A 75 -7.68 -14.71 17.80
N ARG A 76 -7.70 -15.64 16.84
CA ARG A 76 -8.24 -16.99 17.06
C ARG A 76 -7.53 -17.71 18.19
N THR A 77 -6.20 -17.70 18.20
CA THR A 77 -5.44 -18.37 19.27
C THR A 77 -5.67 -17.75 20.64
N GLU A 78 -5.77 -16.42 20.73
CA GLU A 78 -6.02 -15.73 21.99
C GLU A 78 -7.45 -15.95 22.50
N LEU A 79 -8.44 -15.94 21.60
CA LEU A 79 -9.82 -16.26 21.95
C LEU A 79 -9.94 -17.71 22.42
N ASP A 80 -9.37 -18.66 21.70
CA ASP A 80 -9.39 -20.07 22.10
C ASP A 80 -8.71 -20.29 23.45
N ALA A 81 -7.55 -19.66 23.69
CA ALA A 81 -6.84 -19.76 24.95
C ALA A 81 -7.62 -19.16 26.13
N ARG A 82 -8.34 -18.05 25.90
CA ARG A 82 -9.17 -17.40 26.94
C ARG A 82 -10.48 -18.14 27.19
N LEU A 83 -11.11 -18.67 26.14
CA LEU A 83 -12.42 -19.31 26.23
C LEU A 83 -12.34 -20.75 26.73
N ARG A 84 -11.28 -21.50 26.40
CA ARG A 84 -11.09 -22.89 26.82
C ARG A 84 -11.25 -23.11 28.34
N PRO A 85 -10.59 -22.34 29.24
CA PRO A 85 -10.79 -22.52 30.67
C PRO A 85 -12.19 -22.11 31.11
N ILE A 86 -12.78 -21.08 30.52
CA ILE A 86 -14.16 -20.63 30.84
C ILE A 86 -15.16 -21.73 30.50
N TYR A 87 -15.07 -22.31 29.30
CA TYR A 87 -15.94 -23.42 28.89
C TYR A 87 -15.74 -24.66 29.76
N PHE A 88 -14.51 -24.95 30.18
CA PHE A 88 -14.23 -26.05 31.10
C PHE A 88 -14.94 -25.84 32.45
N TRP A 89 -14.78 -24.67 33.07
CA TRP A 89 -15.45 -24.33 34.32
C TRP A 89 -16.98 -24.36 34.18
N LEU A 90 -17.52 -23.77 33.11
CA LEU A 90 -18.96 -23.76 32.86
C LEU A 90 -19.51 -25.19 32.73
N GLY A 91 -18.81 -26.07 32.00
CA GLY A 91 -19.18 -27.47 31.86
C GLY A 91 -19.15 -28.24 33.19
N THR A 92 -18.14 -28.00 34.03
CA THR A 92 -18.09 -28.64 35.35
C THR A 92 -19.23 -28.16 36.25
N LEU A 93 -19.59 -26.88 36.17
CA LEU A 93 -20.66 -26.29 36.96
C LEU A 93 -22.04 -26.82 36.52
N THR A 94 -22.29 -26.94 35.22
CA THR A 94 -23.56 -27.50 34.72
C THR A 94 -23.72 -28.97 35.11
N VAL A 95 -22.66 -29.78 35.02
CA VAL A 95 -22.69 -31.18 35.50
C VAL A 95 -23.00 -31.23 36.99
N MET A 96 -22.36 -30.38 37.80
CA MET A 96 -22.63 -30.31 39.24
C MET A 96 -24.07 -29.92 39.56
N GLN A 97 -24.63 -28.95 38.82
CA GLN A 97 -26.03 -28.56 38.97
C GLN A 97 -26.99 -29.70 38.61
N VAL A 98 -26.73 -30.45 37.55
CA VAL A 98 -27.55 -31.60 37.16
C VAL A 98 -27.55 -32.66 38.27
N ILE A 99 -26.38 -33.03 38.80
CA ILE A 99 -26.28 -33.99 39.91
C ILE A 99 -27.04 -33.51 41.14
N THR A 100 -26.92 -32.22 41.45
CA THR A 100 -27.61 -31.60 42.60
C THR A 100 -29.13 -31.66 42.42
N MET A 101 -29.64 -31.40 41.22
CA MET A 101 -31.06 -31.52 40.90
C MET A 101 -31.52 -32.98 41.01
N THR A 102 -30.78 -33.94 40.45
CA THR A 102 -31.14 -35.36 40.55
C THR A 102 -31.27 -35.83 42.01
N LYS A 103 -30.37 -35.37 42.90
CA LYS A 103 -30.41 -35.73 44.33
C LYS A 103 -31.49 -35.00 45.15
N LEU A 104 -31.99 -33.87 44.65
CA LEU A 104 -33.08 -33.12 45.31
C LEU A 104 -34.46 -33.65 44.93
N PHE A 105 -34.61 -34.26 43.74
CA PHE A 105 -35.88 -34.75 43.21
C PHE A 105 -36.09 -36.27 43.34
N PHE A 106 -35.05 -37.05 43.67
CA PHE A 106 -35.10 -38.48 44.00
C PHE A 106 -34.57 -38.72 45.42
#